data_AF-A0A256F0Y6-F1
#
_entry.id   AF-A0A256F0Y6-F1
#
_cell.length_a   1.000
_cell.length_b   1.000
_cell.length_c   1.000
_cell.angle_alpha   90.00
_cell.angle_beta   90.00
_cell.angle_gamma   90.00
#
_symmetry.space_group_name_H-M   'P 1'
#
loop_
_entity.id
_entity.type
_entity.pdbx_description
1 polymer ?
#
loop_
_entity_poly.entity_id
_entity_poly.type
_entity_poly.pdbx_seq_one_letter_code
_entity_poly.pdbx_strand_id
1 'polypeptide(L)' 'MAVTTRCDGSIAVHAKKALELGVTKEEIIEALGIAIALNAGAAPTYSARVFDAIESLPAE' A
#
# COMPACT_ATOMS: atom_id res chain seq x y z
N MET A 1 4.29 2.02 9.31
CA MET A 1 3.99 0.90 8.39
C MET A 1 2.47 0.72 8.37
N ALA A 2 1.79 1.35 7.42
CA ALA A 2 0.33 1.50 7.42
C ALA A 2 -0.44 0.16 7.37
N VAL A 3 0.16 -0.84 6.71
CA VAL A 3 -0.37 -2.21 6.56
C VAL A 3 -0.33 -2.98 7.88
N THR A 4 0.75 -2.88 8.67
CA THR A 4 0.81 -3.57 9.97
C THR A 4 -0.04 -2.88 11.04
N THR A 5 -0.16 -1.55 10.95
CA THR A 5 -1.05 -0.77 11.83
C THR A 5 -2.51 -0.81 11.40
N ARG A 6 -2.84 -1.47 10.28
CA ARG A 6 -4.21 -1.74 9.85
C ARG A 6 -5.10 -0.48 9.74
N CYS A 7 -4.51 0.63 9.28
CA CYS A 7 -5.16 1.94 9.26
C CYS A 7 -5.43 2.41 7.82
N ASP A 8 -6.70 2.49 7.44
CA ASP A 8 -7.11 2.87 6.08
C ASP A 8 -6.73 4.31 5.73
N GLY A 9 -6.84 5.23 6.69
CA GLY A 9 -6.42 6.62 6.50
C GLY A 9 -4.91 6.73 6.24
N SER A 10 -4.10 5.93 6.94
CA SER A 10 -2.66 5.89 6.70
C SER A 10 -2.32 5.23 5.35
N ILE A 11 -3.07 4.22 4.93
CA ILE A 11 -2.87 3.56 3.62
C ILE A 11 -3.05 4.58 2.49
N ALA A 12 -4.16 5.32 2.47
CA ALA A 12 -4.42 6.30 1.41
C ALA A 12 -3.36 7.42 1.36
N VAL A 13 -2.99 7.97 2.52
CA VAL A 13 -1.99 9.06 2.61
C VAL A 13 -0.61 8.58 2.17
N HIS A 14 -0.16 7.42 2.65
CA HIS A 14 1.17 6.92 2.32
C HIS A 14 1.26 6.39 0.89
N ALA A 15 0.20 5.77 0.35
CA ALA A 15 0.18 5.32 -1.04
C ALA A 15 0.25 6.49 -2.02
N LYS A 16 -0.56 7.54 -1.80
CA LYS A 16 -0.47 8.77 -2.60
C LYS A 16 0.91 9.41 -2.51
N LYS A 17 1.46 9.52 -1.30
CA LYS A 17 2.77 10.15 -1.10
C LYS A 17 3.91 9.36 -1.73
N ALA A 18 3.83 8.03 -1.76
CA ALA A 18 4.81 7.19 -2.44
C ALA A 18 4.83 7.48 -3.95
N LEU A 19 3.67 7.55 -4.59
CA LEU A 19 3.57 7.89 -6.01
C LEU A 19 4.08 9.31 -6.30
N GLU A 20 3.75 10.30 -5.45
CA GLU A 20 4.28 11.68 -5.56
C GLU A 20 5.82 11.74 -5.45
N LEU A 21 6.44 10.79 -4.75
CA LEU A 21 7.89 10.69 -4.64
C LEU A 21 8.53 9.92 -5.82
N GLY A 22 7.72 9.54 -6.82
CA GLY A 22 8.17 8.81 -8.00
C GLY A 22 8.31 7.31 -7.78
N VAL A 23 7.84 6.77 -6.66
CA VAL A 23 7.81 5.32 -6.43
C VAL A 23 6.80 4.71 -7.39
N THR A 24 7.22 3.66 -8.09
CA THR A 24 6.39 2.94 -9.05
C THR A 24 5.38 2.03 -8.35
N LYS A 25 4.32 1.64 -9.07
CA LYS A 25 3.33 0.68 -8.53
C LYS A 25 4.00 -0.66 -8.25
N GLU A 26 4.94 -1.07 -9.08
CA GLU A 26 5.73 -2.29 -8.97
C GLU A 26 6.55 -2.32 -7.68
N GLU A 27 7.24 -1.23 -7.34
CA GLU A 27 8.00 -1.11 -6.09
C GLU A 27 7.08 -1.16 -4.85
N ILE A 28 5.88 -0.58 -4.95
CA ILE A 28 4.88 -0.67 -3.87
C ILE A 28 4.42 -2.12 -3.69
N ILE A 29 4.15 -2.84 -4.79
CA ILE A 29 3.75 -4.25 -4.76
C ILE A 29 4.86 -5.12 -4.16
N GLU A 30 6.12 -4.87 -4.49
CA GLU A 30 7.26 -5.62 -3.97
C GLU A 30 7.41 -5.40 -2.44
N ALA A 31 7.26 -4.16 -1.99
CA ALA A 31 7.24 -3.83 -0.56
C ALA A 31 6.06 -4.49 0.19
N LEU A 32 4.89 -4.58 -0.44
CA LEU A 32 3.74 -5.30 0.10
C LEU A 32 3.99 -6.81 0.17
N GLY A 33 4.68 -7.39 -0.82
CA GLY A 33 5.09 -8.79 -0.81
C GLY A 33 5.97 -9.13 0.39
N ILE A 34 6.95 -8.28 0.70
CA ILE A 34 7.79 -8.40 1.90
C ILE A 34 6.93 -8.26 3.17
N ALA A 35 6.02 -7.29 3.22
CA ALA A 35 5.13 -7.10 4.37
C ALA A 35 4.21 -8.32 4.62
N ILE A 36 3.71 -8.95 3.56
CA ILE A 36 2.91 -10.19 3.65
C ILE A 36 3.78 -11.36 4.14
N ALA A 37 5.00 -11.50 3.62
CA ALA A 37 5.91 -12.57 4.02
C ALA A 37 6.32 -12.47 5.49
N LEU A 38 6.50 -11.25 6.00
CA LEU A 38 6.87 -10.99 7.40
C LEU A 38 5.68 -11.08 8.37
N ASN A 39 4.45 -10.93 7.88
CA ASN A 39 3.28 -10.75 8.72
C ASN A 39 2.16 -11.71 8.32
N ALA A 40 2.21 -12.94 8.84
CA ALA A 40 1.12 -13.91 8.68
C ALA A 40 -0.23 -13.33 9.18
N GLY A 41 -1.33 -13.62 8.47
CA GLY A 41 -2.67 -13.15 8.83
C GLY A 41 -3.15 -11.98 7.97
N ALA A 42 -3.62 -10.88 8.57
CA ALA A 42 -4.38 -9.80 7.90
C ALA A 42 -3.63 -9.00 6.80
N ALA A 43 -2.34 -9.24 6.59
CA ALA A 43 -1.53 -8.50 5.62
C ALA A 43 -2.10 -8.53 4.17
N PRO A 44 -2.60 -9.66 3.62
CA PRO A 44 -3.20 -9.69 2.29
C PRO A 44 -4.43 -8.78 2.17
N THR A 45 -5.26 -8.70 3.21
CA THR A 45 -6.45 -7.83 3.22
C THR A 45 -6.08 -6.36 3.15
N TYR A 46 -5.06 -5.92 3.90
CA TYR A 46 -4.62 -4.53 3.87
C TYR A 46 -3.76 -4.20 2.65
N SER A 47 -3.09 -5.19 2.05
CA SER A 47 -2.42 -5.03 0.76
C SER A 47 -3.41 -4.77 -0.38
N ALA A 48 -4.57 -5.47 -0.39
CA ALA A 48 -5.64 -5.18 -1.36
C ALA A 48 -6.15 -3.73 -1.24
N ARG A 49 -6.30 -3.22 0.00
CA ARG A 49 -6.71 -1.82 0.23
C ARG A 49 -5.70 -0.78 -0.24
N VAL A 50 -4.40 -1.13 -0.22
CA VAL A 50 -3.36 -0.25 -0.80
C VAL A 50 -3.50 -0.18 -2.32
N PHE A 51 -3.82 -1.30 -2.95
CA PHE A 51 -4.07 -1.36 -4.39
C PHE A 51 -5.30 -0.53 -4.78
N ASP A 52 -6.43 -0.73 -4.10
CA ASP A 52 -7.65 0.07 -4.30
C ASP A 52 -7.38 1.57 -4.13
N ALA A 53 -6.58 1.94 -3.11
CA ALA A 53 -6.20 3.33 -2.89
C ALA A 53 -5.39 3.89 -4.08
N ILE A 54 -4.43 3.14 -4.61
CA ILE A 54 -3.63 3.53 -5.79
C ILE A 54 -4.50 3.66 -7.05
N GLU A 55 -5.44 2.74 -7.27
CA GLU A 55 -6.34 2.77 -8.43
C GLU A 55 -7.38 3.90 -8.35
N SER A 56 -7.79 4.27 -7.13
CA SER A 56 -8.73 5.37 -6.90
C SER A 56 -8.11 6.77 -7.06
N LEU A 57 -6.78 6.86 -7.16
CA LEU A 57 -6.11 8.13 -7.39
C LEU A 57 -6.35 8.59 -8.84
N PRO A 58 -6.70 9.87 -9.05
CA PRO A 58 -6.82 10.41 -10.39
C PRO A 58 -5.48 10.25 -11.12
N ALA A 59 -5.51 9.65 -12.32
CA ALA A 59 -4.37 9.64 -13.22
C ALA A 59 -4.15 11.06 -13.71
N GLU A 60 -3.06 11.70 -13.27
CA GLU A 60 -2.55 12.96 -13.83
C GLU A 60 -1.53 12.67 -14.92
#